data_AF-A0A3A9G530-F1
#
_entry.id   AF-A0A3A9G530-F1
#
_cell.length_a   1.000
_cell.length_b   1.000
_cell.length_c   1.000
_cell.angle_alpha   90.00
_cell.angle_beta   90.00
_cell.angle_gamma   90.00
#
_symmetry.space_group_name_H-M   'P 1'
#
loop_
_entity.id
_entity.type
_entity.pdbx_description
1 polymer ?
#
loop_
_entity_poly.entity_id
_entity_poly.type
_entity_poly.pdbx_seq_one_letter_code
_entity_poly.pdbx_strand_id
1 'polypeptide(L)'
;MNKVKEIVSNVTAKHTIENVAFVGCGASKSELYPGKYFLANASKKLRVAHYTASEFNTDTPDWLGDTTVVITASLGGTTPETVKANSVAKAAGAAVIAVTHAAGSPLTVEADYSIVHGFEANYAAKLEKMGYVMALALEILQQVEGYDRYEQMLAGFDKVFELAENSAQSARKAAKEFAAKYADAPVIYVMSSGASVEVAYSTSICLMMEMQWINSGSFHSGEFFHGPFEIVDKDVPFILLMNEGKTRSVDARALTFLQRFDALTTVVDAKDYGLSSVAGDVATYFNPLVHTAVFRVYAEELSYVRQHPLTKRRYMWKLEY
;
A
#
# COMPACT_ATOMS: atom_id res chain seq x y z
N MET A 1 0.46 18.38 4.50
CA MET A 1 1.24 18.20 5.75
C MET A 1 0.63 18.88 6.97
N ASN A 2 0.29 20.18 6.96
CA ASN A 2 -0.18 20.90 8.17
C ASN A 2 -1.31 20.20 8.97
N LYS A 3 -2.37 19.75 8.31
CA LYS A 3 -3.48 19.02 8.98
C LYS A 3 -3.00 17.74 9.68
N VAL A 4 -2.08 17.00 9.06
CA VAL A 4 -1.53 15.76 9.61
C VAL A 4 -0.71 16.06 10.87
N LYS A 5 0.16 17.07 10.78
CA LYS A 5 0.96 17.55 11.90
C LYS A 5 0.10 17.92 13.10
N GLU A 6 -0.96 18.69 12.86
CA GLU A 6 -1.92 19.13 13.89
C GLU A 6 -2.64 17.94 14.56
N ILE A 7 -3.11 16.97 13.76
CA ILE A 7 -3.73 15.75 14.30
C ILE A 7 -2.76 15.04 15.25
N VAL A 8 -1.52 14.81 14.80
CA VAL A 8 -0.52 14.11 15.63
C VAL A 8 -0.16 14.91 16.87
N SER A 9 -0.02 16.24 16.78
CA SER A 9 0.23 17.09 17.95
C SER A 9 -0.90 17.04 18.97
N ASN A 10 -2.15 16.96 18.52
CA ASN A 10 -3.29 16.81 19.41
C ASN A 10 -3.33 15.43 20.09
N VAL A 11 -2.89 14.38 19.40
CA VAL A 11 -2.77 13.04 19.99
C VAL A 11 -1.64 13.01 21.02
N THR A 12 -0.44 13.47 20.68
CA THR A 12 0.73 13.46 21.58
C THR A 12 0.57 14.39 22.79
N ALA A 13 -0.26 15.43 22.69
CA ALA A 13 -0.61 16.28 23.83
C ALA A 13 -1.51 15.58 24.86
N LYS A 14 -2.23 14.52 24.47
CA LYS A 14 -3.19 13.80 25.31
C LYS A 14 -2.72 12.40 25.69
N HIS A 15 -1.87 11.79 24.87
CA HIS A 15 -1.43 10.40 24.99
C HIS A 15 0.09 10.30 24.89
N THR A 16 0.67 9.44 25.73
CA THR A 16 2.03 8.93 25.48
C THR A 16 1.93 7.87 24.39
N ILE A 17 2.72 7.98 23.31
CA ILE A 17 2.65 7.00 22.22
C ILE A 17 3.81 6.01 22.35
N GLU A 18 3.47 4.74 22.56
CA GLU A 18 4.42 3.62 22.57
C GLU A 18 4.13 2.61 21.44
N ASN A 19 2.89 2.57 20.96
CA ASN A 19 2.43 1.61 19.98
C ASN A 19 1.68 2.29 18.83
N VAL A 20 1.89 1.81 17.61
CA VAL A 20 1.11 2.21 16.43
C VAL A 20 0.57 0.97 15.72
N ALA A 21 -0.74 0.89 15.58
CA ALA A 21 -1.42 -0.18 14.85
C ALA A 21 -2.04 0.35 13.56
N PHE A 22 -1.76 -0.32 12.45
CA PHE A 22 -2.35 -0.03 11.15
C PHE A 22 -3.40 -1.09 10.81
N VAL A 23 -4.67 -0.71 10.66
CA VAL A 23 -5.78 -1.68 10.58
C VAL A 23 -6.71 -1.38 9.39
N GLY A 24 -6.91 -2.37 8.52
CA GLY A 24 -7.80 -2.22 7.36
C GLY A 24 -8.10 -3.54 6.66
N CYS A 25 -8.78 -3.47 5.51
CA CYS A 25 -9.11 -4.64 4.69
C CYS A 25 -8.64 -4.47 3.25
N GLY A 26 -8.23 -5.56 2.60
CA GLY A 26 -7.86 -5.58 1.17
C GLY A 26 -6.87 -4.50 0.77
N ALA A 27 -7.17 -3.74 -0.28
CA ALA A 27 -6.34 -2.62 -0.74
C ALA A 27 -6.08 -1.57 0.35
N SER A 28 -7.06 -1.25 1.21
CA SER A 28 -6.84 -0.30 2.31
C SER A 28 -5.84 -0.83 3.35
N LYS A 29 -5.79 -2.16 3.59
CA LYS A 29 -4.72 -2.76 4.40
C LYS A 29 -3.37 -2.52 3.72
N SER A 30 -3.28 -2.77 2.42
CA SER A 30 -2.03 -2.56 1.68
C SER A 30 -1.55 -1.11 1.72
N GLU A 31 -2.45 -0.14 1.53
CA GLU A 31 -2.11 1.29 1.54
C GLU A 31 -1.72 1.81 2.93
N LEU A 32 -2.01 1.07 3.99
CA LEU A 32 -1.50 1.36 5.34
C LEU A 32 -0.04 0.90 5.55
N TYR A 33 0.40 -0.11 4.79
CA TYR A 33 1.68 -0.76 5.00
C TYR A 33 2.91 0.13 4.84
N PRO A 34 2.97 1.10 3.89
CA PRO A 34 4.13 1.99 3.79
C PRO A 34 4.39 2.79 5.06
N GLY A 35 3.33 3.20 5.77
CA GLY A 35 3.47 3.84 7.09
C GLY A 35 4.03 2.87 8.14
N LYS A 36 3.54 1.63 8.17
CA LYS A 36 4.09 0.58 9.03
C LYS A 36 5.57 0.29 8.71
N TYR A 37 5.90 0.15 7.44
CA TYR A 37 7.26 -0.14 6.99
C TYR A 37 8.22 0.99 7.36
N PHE A 38 7.79 2.25 7.20
CA PHE A 38 8.56 3.40 7.64
C PHE A 38 8.83 3.36 9.15
N LEU A 39 7.79 3.30 9.99
CA LEU A 39 7.97 3.30 11.45
C LEU A 39 8.81 2.12 11.92
N ALA A 40 8.56 0.91 11.42
CA ALA A 40 9.29 -0.29 11.81
C ALA A 40 10.79 -0.24 11.48
N ASN A 41 11.20 0.57 10.49
CA ASN A 41 12.60 0.72 10.09
C ASN A 41 13.26 2.01 10.61
N ALA A 42 12.48 3.00 11.02
CA ALA A 42 12.97 4.32 11.40
C ALA A 42 12.87 4.61 12.91
N SER A 43 11.89 4.02 13.60
CA SER A 43 11.71 4.16 15.04
C SER A 43 12.68 3.27 15.81
N LYS A 44 13.11 3.73 16.99
CA LYS A 44 13.89 2.92 17.95
C LYS A 44 13.06 2.48 19.16
N LYS A 45 11.85 3.03 19.33
CA LYS A 45 11.04 2.83 20.55
C LYS A 45 9.66 2.26 20.26
N LEU A 46 9.03 2.64 19.16
CA LEU A 46 7.65 2.31 18.88
C LEU A 46 7.50 0.83 18.52
N ARG A 47 6.52 0.17 19.16
CA ARG A 47 5.97 -1.07 18.63
C ARG A 47 5.06 -0.73 17.45
N VAL A 48 5.26 -1.40 16.32
CA VAL A 48 4.49 -1.13 15.10
C VAL A 48 3.87 -2.41 14.60
N ALA A 49 2.56 -2.41 14.40
CA ALA A 49 1.82 -3.59 13.95
C ALA A 49 0.87 -3.26 12.79
N HIS A 50 0.52 -4.29 12.02
CA HIS A 50 -0.33 -4.18 10.83
C HIS A 50 -1.24 -5.38 10.75
N TYR A 51 -2.55 -5.14 10.68
CA TYR A 51 -3.56 -6.17 10.79
C TYR A 51 -4.62 -6.07 9.70
N THR A 52 -5.21 -7.22 9.35
CA THR A 52 -6.56 -7.17 8.79
C THR A 52 -7.54 -6.80 9.90
N ALA A 53 -8.55 -5.98 9.58
CA ALA A 53 -9.48 -5.49 10.59
C ALA A 53 -10.24 -6.62 11.32
N SER A 54 -10.60 -7.70 10.62
CA SER A 54 -11.31 -8.81 11.24
C SER A 54 -10.46 -9.51 12.30
N GLU A 55 -9.20 -9.81 11.99
CA GLU A 55 -8.24 -10.40 12.94
C GLU A 55 -7.96 -9.48 14.12
N PHE A 56 -7.79 -8.17 13.89
CA PHE A 56 -7.66 -7.20 14.98
C PHE A 56 -8.88 -7.19 15.92
N ASN A 57 -10.08 -7.43 15.40
CA ASN A 57 -11.31 -7.47 16.19
C ASN A 57 -11.47 -8.78 16.98
N THR A 58 -11.00 -9.90 16.45
CA THR A 58 -11.24 -11.24 17.04
C THR A 58 -10.07 -11.75 17.85
N ASP A 59 -8.85 -11.43 17.43
CA ASP A 59 -7.59 -11.72 18.10
C ASP A 59 -6.91 -10.40 18.47
N THR A 60 -7.62 -9.61 19.26
CA THR A 60 -7.19 -8.28 19.66
C THR A 60 -5.90 -8.36 20.48
N PRO A 61 -4.83 -7.62 20.11
CA PRO A 61 -3.56 -7.74 20.80
C PRO A 61 -3.63 -7.19 22.23
N ASP A 62 -3.08 -7.94 23.20
CA ASP A 62 -3.05 -7.59 24.63
C ASP A 62 -2.35 -6.26 24.95
N TRP A 63 -1.50 -5.77 24.06
CA TRP A 63 -0.81 -4.48 24.23
C TRP A 63 -1.64 -3.27 23.75
N LEU A 64 -2.80 -3.49 23.13
CA LEU A 64 -3.70 -2.41 22.74
C LEU A 64 -4.19 -1.68 23.99
N GLY A 65 -3.99 -0.36 24.02
CA GLY A 65 -4.26 0.44 25.21
C GLY A 65 -4.19 1.94 24.96
N ASP A 66 -4.21 2.72 26.04
CA ASP A 66 -4.15 4.19 26.05
C ASP A 66 -2.84 4.78 25.50
N THR A 67 -1.77 3.97 25.42
CA THR A 67 -0.51 4.34 24.75
C THR A 67 -0.45 3.97 23.26
N THR A 68 -1.58 3.57 22.68
CA THR A 68 -1.67 3.13 21.29
C THR A 68 -2.35 4.18 20.41
N VAL A 69 -1.79 4.40 19.22
CA VAL A 69 -2.49 5.04 18.10
C VAL A 69 -2.90 3.99 17.08
N VAL A 70 -4.20 3.92 16.78
CA VAL A 70 -4.74 3.05 15.74
C VAL A 70 -5.09 3.89 14.51
N ILE A 71 -4.43 3.62 13.40
CA ILE A 71 -4.69 4.26 12.11
C ILE A 71 -5.51 3.28 11.26
N THR A 72 -6.76 3.65 10.97
CA THR A 72 -7.67 2.83 10.18
C THR A 72 -7.94 3.41 8.80
N ALA A 73 -8.19 2.54 7.82
CA ALA A 73 -8.48 2.97 6.47
C ALA A 73 -9.60 2.17 5.79
N SER A 74 -10.53 2.89 5.15
CA SER A 74 -11.54 2.35 4.25
C SER A 74 -11.88 3.41 3.21
N LEU A 75 -11.86 3.07 1.91
CA LEU A 75 -12.14 4.04 0.85
C LEU A 75 -13.53 4.65 1.01
N GLY A 76 -14.57 3.82 1.06
CA GLY A 76 -15.96 4.26 1.25
C GLY A 76 -16.34 4.54 2.71
N GLY A 77 -15.46 4.24 3.67
CA GLY A 77 -15.72 4.44 5.10
C GLY A 77 -16.82 3.55 5.70
N THR A 78 -17.27 2.52 4.97
CA THR A 78 -18.39 1.65 5.36
C THR A 78 -17.99 0.19 5.57
N THR A 79 -16.71 -0.17 5.43
CA THR A 79 -16.21 -1.54 5.64
C THR A 79 -16.49 -1.98 7.08
N PRO A 80 -17.42 -2.93 7.33
CA PRO A 80 -17.93 -3.22 8.66
C PRO A 80 -16.84 -3.60 9.67
N GLU A 81 -15.87 -4.40 9.25
CA GLU A 81 -14.77 -4.87 10.09
C GLU A 81 -13.86 -3.71 10.50
N THR A 82 -13.56 -2.78 9.58
CA THR A 82 -12.74 -1.59 9.87
C THR A 82 -13.48 -0.61 10.77
N VAL A 83 -14.79 -0.43 10.58
CA VAL A 83 -15.62 0.39 11.48
C VAL A 83 -15.62 -0.21 12.88
N LYS A 84 -15.80 -1.53 12.99
CA LYS A 84 -15.73 -2.24 14.28
C LYS A 84 -14.35 -2.11 14.94
N ALA A 85 -13.27 -2.10 14.17
CA ALA A 85 -11.92 -1.92 14.68
C ALA A 85 -11.72 -0.58 15.39
N ASN A 86 -12.38 0.50 14.93
CA ASN A 86 -12.38 1.77 15.65
C ASN A 86 -13.01 1.62 17.04
N SER A 87 -14.17 0.96 17.14
CA SER A 87 -14.84 0.75 18.42
C SER A 87 -14.03 -0.15 19.36
N VAL A 88 -13.36 -1.18 18.84
CA VAL A 88 -12.44 -2.04 19.62
C VAL A 88 -11.26 -1.24 20.17
N ALA A 89 -10.61 -0.45 19.31
CA ALA A 89 -9.50 0.42 19.71
C ALA A 89 -9.90 1.42 20.80
N LYS A 90 -11.06 2.07 20.64
CA LYS A 90 -11.56 3.05 21.61
C LYS A 90 -11.98 2.43 22.93
N ALA A 91 -12.56 1.23 22.90
CA ALA A 91 -12.89 0.50 24.13
C ALA A 91 -11.63 0.18 24.95
N ALA A 92 -10.48 0.02 24.30
CA ALA A 92 -9.18 -0.16 24.95
C ALA A 92 -8.48 1.18 25.31
N GLY A 93 -9.08 2.34 25.01
CA GLY A 93 -8.52 3.65 25.31
C GLY A 93 -7.53 4.19 24.27
N ALA A 94 -7.31 3.46 23.17
CA ALA A 94 -6.40 3.89 22.11
C ALA A 94 -6.96 5.11 21.34
N ALA A 95 -6.06 5.99 20.89
CA ALA A 95 -6.42 7.09 20.00
C ALA A 95 -6.64 6.57 18.58
N VAL A 96 -7.74 6.95 17.93
CA VAL A 96 -8.10 6.46 16.60
C VAL A 96 -8.06 7.56 15.55
N ILE A 97 -7.32 7.32 14.48
CA ILE A 97 -7.24 8.20 13.29
C ILE A 97 -7.77 7.45 12.08
N ALA A 98 -8.92 7.87 11.55
CA ALA A 98 -9.51 7.29 10.36
C ALA A 98 -9.09 8.01 9.07
N VAL A 99 -8.71 7.25 8.04
CA VAL A 99 -8.37 7.76 6.70
C VAL A 99 -9.38 7.20 5.69
N THR A 100 -10.14 8.07 5.05
CA THR A 100 -11.24 7.68 4.13
C THR A 100 -11.44 8.71 3.02
N HIS A 101 -12.13 8.33 1.94
CA HIS A 101 -12.61 9.28 0.94
C HIS A 101 -13.98 9.84 1.33
N ALA A 102 -14.79 9.08 2.09
CA ALA A 102 -16.15 9.44 2.43
C ALA A 102 -16.24 10.18 3.78
N ALA A 103 -16.34 11.51 3.73
CA ALA A 103 -16.64 12.33 4.91
C ALA A 103 -18.00 11.97 5.52
N GLY A 104 -18.10 11.94 6.85
CA GLY A 104 -19.36 11.59 7.55
C GLY A 104 -19.74 10.11 7.46
N SER A 105 -18.86 9.26 6.91
CA SER A 105 -19.04 7.82 6.90
C SER A 105 -18.96 7.22 8.31
N PRO A 106 -19.49 5.99 8.53
CA PRO A 106 -19.39 5.29 9.80
C PRO A 106 -17.96 5.25 10.37
N LEU A 107 -16.95 5.09 9.50
CA LEU A 107 -15.55 5.09 9.93
C LEU A 107 -15.13 6.43 10.60
N THR A 108 -15.61 7.56 10.08
CA THR A 108 -15.25 8.88 10.61
C THR A 108 -15.99 9.23 11.89
N VAL A 109 -17.22 8.74 12.06
CA VAL A 109 -18.05 9.00 13.25
C VAL A 109 -17.43 8.35 14.49
N GLU A 110 -16.88 7.15 14.33
CA GLU A 110 -16.28 6.42 15.45
C GLU A 110 -14.87 6.92 15.79
N ALA A 111 -14.15 7.58 14.88
CA ALA A 111 -12.76 7.98 15.09
C ALA A 111 -12.61 9.28 15.90
N ASP A 112 -11.47 9.46 16.58
CA ASP A 112 -11.16 10.71 17.29
C ASP A 112 -10.69 11.80 16.32
N TYR A 113 -10.02 11.38 15.25
CA TYR A 113 -9.56 12.24 14.17
C TYR A 113 -9.85 11.59 12.82
N SER A 114 -10.09 12.41 11.80
CA SER A 114 -10.26 11.91 10.44
C SER A 114 -9.55 12.74 9.37
N ILE A 115 -9.01 12.02 8.39
CA ILE A 115 -8.46 12.57 7.16
C ILE A 115 -9.36 12.12 6.00
N VAL A 116 -9.90 13.10 5.30
CA VAL A 116 -10.67 12.91 4.06
C VAL A 116 -9.74 13.16 2.88
N HIS A 117 -9.58 12.17 2.00
CA HIS A 117 -8.68 12.22 0.85
C HIS A 117 -9.44 12.22 -0.48
N GLY A 118 -8.84 12.71 -1.56
CA GLY A 118 -9.31 12.56 -2.93
C GLY A 118 -9.06 11.17 -3.51
N PHE A 119 -9.66 10.83 -4.66
CA PHE A 119 -9.43 9.51 -5.27
C PHE A 119 -9.66 9.48 -6.80
N GLU A 120 -10.65 10.24 -7.30
CA GLU A 120 -11.15 10.11 -8.67
C GLU A 120 -10.38 10.95 -9.68
N ALA A 121 -9.77 12.07 -9.26
CA ALA A 121 -9.35 13.13 -10.16
C ALA A 121 -8.25 12.71 -11.16
N ASN A 122 -7.23 11.98 -10.71
CA ASN A 122 -6.09 11.53 -11.52
C ASN A 122 -5.36 10.37 -10.80
N TYR A 123 -4.22 9.91 -11.31
CA TYR A 123 -3.45 8.84 -10.66
C TYR A 123 -2.82 9.31 -9.35
N ALA A 124 -2.36 10.56 -9.26
CA ALA A 124 -1.87 11.15 -8.01
C ALA A 124 -2.94 11.15 -6.89
N ALA A 125 -4.20 11.48 -7.20
CA ALA A 125 -5.30 11.50 -6.25
C ALA A 125 -5.57 10.11 -5.66
N LYS A 126 -5.39 9.03 -6.45
CA LYS A 126 -5.51 7.64 -5.98
C LYS A 126 -4.50 7.28 -4.91
N LEU A 127 -3.40 8.02 -4.82
CA LEU A 127 -2.33 7.80 -3.85
C LEU A 127 -2.52 8.55 -2.54
N GLU A 128 -3.47 9.48 -2.46
CA GLU A 128 -3.58 10.38 -1.31
C GLU A 128 -3.79 9.63 0.00
N LYS A 129 -4.58 8.54 0.02
CA LYS A 129 -4.74 7.70 1.21
C LYS A 129 -3.41 7.17 1.73
N MET A 130 -2.63 6.52 0.86
CA MET A 130 -1.30 6.00 1.17
C MET A 130 -0.35 7.12 1.59
N GLY A 131 -0.39 8.27 0.91
CA GLY A 131 0.40 9.44 1.24
C GLY A 131 0.09 10.00 2.62
N TYR A 132 -1.19 10.13 2.98
CA TYR A 132 -1.61 10.59 4.30
C TYR A 132 -1.23 9.62 5.42
N VAL A 133 -1.33 8.30 5.19
CA VAL A 133 -0.83 7.29 6.13
C VAL A 133 0.67 7.46 6.37
N MET A 134 1.45 7.61 5.30
CA MET A 134 2.90 7.80 5.41
C MET A 134 3.25 9.13 6.11
N ALA A 135 2.47 10.19 5.85
CA ALA A 135 2.62 11.47 6.52
C ALA A 135 2.28 11.37 8.02
N LEU A 136 1.23 10.63 8.39
CA LEU A 136 0.89 10.35 9.81
C LEU A 136 2.04 9.63 10.49
N ALA A 137 2.59 8.60 9.84
CA ALA A 137 3.74 7.85 10.33
C ALA A 137 4.98 8.74 10.52
N LEU A 138 5.28 9.61 9.56
CA LEU A 138 6.39 10.58 9.65
C LEU A 138 6.22 11.54 10.83
N GLU A 139 5.03 12.12 10.97
CA GLU A 139 4.73 13.08 12.04
C GLU A 139 4.74 12.42 13.41
N ILE A 140 4.23 11.18 13.55
CA ILE A 140 4.32 10.41 14.79
C ILE A 140 5.78 10.22 15.18
N LEU A 141 6.63 9.76 14.27
CA LEU A 141 8.05 9.56 14.57
C LEU A 141 8.73 10.89 14.95
N GLN A 142 8.50 11.94 14.16
CA GLN A 142 9.10 13.25 14.39
C GLN A 142 8.73 13.83 15.76
N GLN A 143 7.49 13.67 16.19
CA GLN A 143 7.01 14.27 17.43
C GLN A 143 7.29 13.40 18.68
N VAL A 144 7.49 12.09 18.51
CA VAL A 144 7.80 11.17 19.63
C VAL A 144 9.30 10.99 19.84
N GLU A 145 10.10 10.92 18.77
CA GLU A 145 11.53 10.61 18.85
C GLU A 145 12.44 11.60 18.10
N GLY A 146 11.86 12.38 17.18
CA GLY A 146 12.62 13.13 16.18
C GLY A 146 13.11 12.21 15.06
N TYR A 147 13.21 12.76 13.86
CA TYR A 147 13.73 12.05 12.69
C TYR A 147 14.74 12.93 11.93
N ASP A 148 15.97 12.45 11.83
CA ASP A 148 17.09 13.18 11.22
C ASP A 148 16.89 13.49 9.73
N ARG A 149 16.06 12.70 9.04
CA ARG A 149 15.72 12.85 7.62
C ARG A 149 14.31 13.41 7.41
N TYR A 150 13.75 14.11 8.39
CA TYR A 150 12.41 14.69 8.31
C TYR A 150 12.25 15.65 7.12
N GLU A 151 13.17 16.61 6.95
CA GLU A 151 13.14 17.56 5.82
C GLU A 151 13.29 16.86 4.46
N GLN A 152 14.06 15.76 4.38
CA GLN A 152 14.18 14.98 3.16
C GLN A 152 12.87 14.26 2.81
N MET A 153 12.15 13.74 3.82
CA MET A 153 10.83 13.15 3.60
C MET A 153 9.82 14.21 3.13
N LEU A 154 9.83 15.42 3.70
CA LEU A 154 8.97 16.51 3.24
C LEU A 154 9.26 16.87 1.77
N ALA A 155 10.53 17.05 1.41
CA ALA A 155 10.92 17.32 0.03
C ALA A 155 10.51 16.18 -0.93
N GLY A 156 10.53 14.92 -0.46
CA GLY A 156 10.02 13.77 -1.20
C GLY A 156 8.51 13.85 -1.41
N PHE A 157 7.73 14.16 -0.36
CA PHE A 157 6.28 14.34 -0.45
C PHE A 157 5.89 15.43 -1.44
N ASP A 158 6.63 16.55 -1.47
CA ASP A 158 6.34 17.68 -2.35
C ASP A 158 6.39 17.31 -3.85
N LYS A 159 7.17 16.28 -4.21
CA LYS A 159 7.46 15.93 -5.61
C LYS A 159 6.90 14.57 -6.03
N VAL A 160 6.68 13.65 -5.09
CA VAL A 160 6.35 12.25 -5.42
C VAL A 160 5.01 12.10 -6.13
N PHE A 161 4.00 12.93 -5.81
CA PHE A 161 2.68 12.84 -6.44
C PHE A 161 2.73 13.24 -7.92
N GLU A 162 3.44 14.33 -8.23
CA GLU A 162 3.69 14.74 -9.62
C GLU A 162 4.51 13.69 -10.37
N LEU A 163 5.56 13.16 -9.73
CA LEU A 163 6.35 12.07 -10.30
C LEU A 163 5.48 10.86 -10.63
N ALA A 164 4.63 10.43 -9.71
CA ALA A 164 3.79 9.25 -9.88
C ALA A 164 2.74 9.44 -10.98
N GLU A 165 2.14 10.63 -11.09
CA GLU A 165 1.24 10.98 -12.20
C GLU A 165 1.96 10.88 -13.55
N ASN A 166 3.12 11.53 -13.68
CA ASN A 166 3.91 11.52 -14.91
C ASN A 166 4.39 10.10 -15.26
N SER A 167 4.77 9.32 -14.26
CA SER A 167 5.16 7.91 -14.40
C SER A 167 4.01 7.07 -14.94
N ALA A 168 2.79 7.24 -14.40
CA ALA A 168 1.60 6.57 -14.91
C ALA A 168 1.31 6.96 -16.37
N GLN A 169 1.30 8.25 -16.69
CA GLN A 169 1.01 8.70 -18.06
C GLN A 169 2.05 8.16 -19.08
N SER A 170 3.32 8.12 -18.71
CA SER A 170 4.38 7.58 -19.57
C SER A 170 4.34 6.06 -19.75
N ALA A 171 3.72 5.32 -18.83
CA ALA A 171 3.68 3.86 -18.83
C ALA A 171 2.72 3.25 -19.87
N ARG A 172 1.86 4.06 -20.52
CA ARG A 172 0.77 3.55 -21.36
C ARG A 172 1.21 2.63 -22.50
N LYS A 173 2.37 2.88 -23.11
CA LYS A 173 2.91 2.00 -24.16
C LYS A 173 3.23 0.61 -23.61
N ALA A 174 4.02 0.54 -22.54
CA ALA A 174 4.39 -0.71 -21.89
C ALA A 174 3.16 -1.44 -21.33
N ALA A 175 2.19 -0.70 -20.80
CA ALA A 175 0.92 -1.25 -20.32
C ALA A 175 0.11 -1.94 -21.42
N LYS A 176 0.08 -1.40 -22.66
CA LYS A 176 -0.56 -2.06 -23.81
C LYS A 176 0.14 -3.35 -24.24
N GLU A 177 1.47 -3.34 -24.22
CA GLU A 177 2.28 -4.54 -24.53
C GLU A 177 2.08 -5.63 -23.47
N PHE A 178 2.00 -5.25 -22.20
CA PHE A 178 1.59 -6.15 -21.11
C PHE A 178 0.19 -6.69 -21.33
N ALA A 179 -0.80 -5.83 -21.57
CA ALA A 179 -2.19 -6.24 -21.76
C ALA A 179 -2.34 -7.28 -22.87
N ALA A 180 -1.65 -7.09 -24.01
CA ALA A 180 -1.67 -8.03 -25.13
C ALA A 180 -1.04 -9.39 -24.78
N LYS A 181 0.02 -9.42 -23.98
CA LYS A 181 0.73 -10.66 -23.59
C LYS A 181 0.01 -11.43 -22.47
N TYR A 182 -0.71 -10.74 -21.59
CA TYR A 182 -1.27 -11.30 -20.36
C TYR A 182 -2.79 -11.49 -20.40
N ALA A 183 -3.49 -11.06 -21.46
CA ALA A 183 -4.95 -11.09 -21.54
C ALA A 183 -5.57 -12.48 -21.28
N ASP A 184 -4.90 -13.52 -21.81
CA ASP A 184 -5.35 -14.91 -21.76
C ASP A 184 -4.59 -15.73 -20.69
N ALA A 185 -3.77 -15.08 -19.86
CA ALA A 185 -3.00 -15.76 -18.82
C ALA A 185 -3.95 -16.39 -17.78
N PRO A 186 -3.86 -17.70 -17.51
CA PRO A 186 -4.72 -18.37 -16.52
C PRO A 186 -4.34 -18.03 -15.08
N VAL A 187 -3.08 -17.61 -14.87
CA VAL A 187 -2.51 -17.18 -13.60
C VAL A 187 -1.49 -16.08 -13.85
N ILE A 188 -1.42 -15.10 -12.95
CA ILE A 188 -0.37 -14.08 -12.95
C ILE A 188 0.16 -13.93 -11.53
N TYR A 189 1.45 -14.20 -11.31
CA TYR A 189 2.10 -14.00 -10.03
C TYR A 189 2.62 -12.58 -9.89
N VAL A 190 2.57 -12.02 -8.68
CA VAL A 190 3.03 -10.65 -8.40
C VAL A 190 4.09 -10.69 -7.32
N MET A 191 5.21 -10.02 -7.55
CA MET A 191 6.36 -10.05 -6.66
C MET A 191 6.82 -8.66 -6.29
N SER A 192 7.27 -8.50 -5.05
CA SER A 192 8.02 -7.33 -4.60
C SER A 192 8.69 -7.62 -3.26
N SER A 193 9.50 -6.69 -2.80
CA SER A 193 10.09 -6.69 -1.45
C SER A 193 9.88 -5.36 -0.74
N GLY A 194 10.37 -5.28 0.50
CA GLY A 194 10.46 -4.00 1.22
C GLY A 194 9.13 -3.28 1.36
N ALA A 195 9.13 -1.97 1.07
CA ALA A 195 7.96 -1.11 1.22
C ALA A 195 6.81 -1.49 0.29
N SER A 196 7.09 -2.15 -0.84
CA SER A 196 6.11 -2.45 -1.89
C SER A 196 5.55 -3.87 -1.85
N VAL A 197 5.93 -4.69 -0.85
CA VAL A 197 5.43 -6.07 -0.72
C VAL A 197 3.90 -6.14 -0.63
N GLU A 198 3.28 -5.22 0.12
CA GLU A 198 1.83 -5.17 0.21
C GLU A 198 1.18 -4.55 -1.03
N VAL A 199 1.91 -3.77 -1.84
CA VAL A 199 1.44 -3.34 -3.17
C VAL A 199 1.31 -4.57 -4.06
N ALA A 200 2.30 -5.47 -4.08
CA ALA A 200 2.22 -6.73 -4.81
C ALA A 200 1.04 -7.60 -4.34
N TYR A 201 0.82 -7.70 -3.03
CA TYR A 201 -0.37 -8.34 -2.45
C TYR A 201 -1.67 -7.72 -2.99
N SER A 202 -1.84 -6.41 -2.89
CA SER A 202 -3.06 -5.75 -3.36
C SER A 202 -3.27 -5.86 -4.87
N THR A 203 -2.19 -5.83 -5.66
CA THR A 203 -2.26 -6.06 -7.10
C THR A 203 -2.77 -7.48 -7.38
N SER A 204 -2.26 -8.48 -6.68
CA SER A 204 -2.73 -9.88 -6.78
C SER A 204 -4.21 -9.99 -6.40
N ILE A 205 -4.57 -9.62 -5.17
CA ILE A 205 -5.92 -9.91 -4.66
C ILE A 205 -7.01 -8.97 -5.20
N CYS A 206 -6.69 -7.68 -5.42
CA CYS A 206 -7.67 -6.69 -5.85
C CYS A 206 -7.67 -6.52 -7.38
N LEU A 207 -6.51 -6.36 -8.02
CA LEU A 207 -6.51 -6.11 -9.47
C LEU A 207 -6.68 -7.40 -10.28
N MET A 208 -5.97 -8.47 -9.93
CA MET A 208 -6.06 -9.74 -10.66
C MET A 208 -7.28 -10.56 -10.25
N MET A 209 -7.39 -10.92 -8.97
CA MET A 209 -8.45 -11.84 -8.51
C MET A 209 -9.83 -11.17 -8.48
N GLU A 210 -9.97 -10.03 -7.79
CA GLU A 210 -11.26 -9.36 -7.60
C GLU A 210 -11.78 -8.68 -8.90
N MET A 211 -10.93 -7.88 -9.56
CA MET A 211 -11.34 -7.02 -10.67
C MET A 211 -11.21 -7.65 -12.05
N GLN A 212 -10.36 -8.66 -12.22
CA GLN A 212 -10.13 -9.33 -13.51
C GLN A 212 -10.50 -10.82 -13.51
N TRP A 213 -10.73 -11.42 -12.34
CA TRP A 213 -11.00 -12.86 -12.18
C TRP A 213 -9.89 -13.72 -12.78
N ILE A 214 -8.64 -13.30 -12.60
CA ILE A 214 -7.42 -14.03 -12.96
C ILE A 214 -6.86 -14.65 -11.68
N ASN A 215 -6.45 -15.92 -11.72
CA ASN A 215 -5.77 -16.53 -10.57
C ASN A 215 -4.48 -15.77 -10.30
N SER A 216 -4.15 -15.55 -9.03
CA SER A 216 -2.97 -14.79 -8.68
C SER A 216 -2.43 -15.22 -7.33
N GLY A 217 -1.15 -14.99 -7.13
CA GLY A 217 -0.46 -15.14 -5.87
C GLY A 217 0.60 -14.05 -5.76
N SER A 218 0.76 -13.50 -4.55
CA SER A 218 1.80 -12.53 -4.27
C SER A 218 2.93 -13.14 -3.45
N PHE A 219 4.18 -12.95 -3.88
CA PHE A 219 5.35 -13.46 -3.16
C PHE A 219 6.28 -12.32 -2.77
N HIS A 220 6.84 -12.40 -1.56
CA HIS A 220 8.00 -11.59 -1.22
C HIS A 220 9.19 -12.06 -2.07
N SER A 221 9.91 -11.15 -2.74
CA SER A 221 11.03 -11.51 -3.63
C SER A 221 12.13 -12.33 -2.95
N GLY A 222 12.29 -12.19 -1.62
CA GLY A 222 13.20 -13.02 -0.83
C GLY A 222 12.64 -14.43 -0.57
N GLU A 223 11.37 -14.52 -0.22
CA GLU A 223 10.70 -15.81 0.08
C GLU A 223 10.53 -16.67 -1.16
N PHE A 224 10.52 -16.04 -2.33
CA PHE A 224 10.49 -16.70 -3.62
C PHE A 224 11.49 -17.86 -3.72
N PHE A 225 12.71 -17.69 -3.22
CA PHE A 225 13.77 -18.71 -3.27
C PHE A 225 13.61 -19.85 -2.24
N HIS A 226 12.54 -19.84 -1.46
CA HIS A 226 12.29 -20.78 -0.38
C HIS A 226 11.03 -21.63 -0.62
N GLY A 227 10.72 -21.88 -1.89
CA GLY A 227 9.60 -22.73 -2.32
C GLY A 227 8.94 -22.23 -3.60
N PRO A 228 8.41 -20.98 -3.64
CA PRO A 228 7.63 -20.50 -4.78
C PRO A 228 8.34 -20.54 -6.13
N PHE A 229 9.66 -20.32 -6.17
CA PHE A 229 10.45 -20.35 -7.41
C PHE A 229 10.44 -21.68 -8.17
N GLU A 230 10.01 -22.80 -7.57
CA GLU A 230 9.83 -24.09 -8.26
C GLU A 230 8.72 -24.05 -9.31
N ILE A 231 7.79 -23.07 -9.24
CA ILE A 231 6.74 -22.89 -10.25
C ILE A 231 7.22 -22.14 -11.50
N VAL A 232 8.45 -21.65 -11.49
CA VAL A 232 9.01 -20.89 -12.60
C VAL A 232 9.34 -21.84 -13.73
N ASP A 233 8.74 -21.57 -14.88
CA ASP A 233 9.05 -22.22 -16.14
C ASP A 233 8.91 -21.17 -17.26
N LYS A 234 9.28 -21.58 -18.47
CA LYS A 234 9.14 -20.77 -19.68
C LYS A 234 7.70 -20.24 -19.79
N ASP A 235 7.58 -18.95 -20.07
CA ASP A 235 6.31 -18.24 -20.29
C ASP A 235 5.34 -18.20 -19.08
N VAL A 236 5.74 -18.69 -17.89
CA VAL A 236 4.94 -18.52 -16.68
C VAL A 236 4.86 -17.02 -16.32
N PRO A 237 3.67 -16.43 -16.09
CA PRO A 237 3.55 -14.97 -15.97
C PRO A 237 3.90 -14.42 -14.58
N PHE A 238 4.87 -13.50 -14.54
CA PHE A 238 5.31 -12.79 -13.33
C PHE A 238 5.33 -11.28 -13.56
N ILE A 239 4.74 -10.55 -12.61
CA ILE A 239 4.93 -9.12 -12.43
C ILE A 239 5.91 -8.90 -11.29
N LEU A 240 7.00 -8.16 -11.54
CA LEU A 240 7.92 -7.73 -10.49
C LEU A 240 7.82 -6.22 -10.30
N LEU A 241 7.35 -5.80 -9.12
CA LEU A 241 7.41 -4.40 -8.68
C LEU A 241 8.75 -4.18 -7.98
N MET A 242 9.73 -3.68 -8.73
CA MET A 242 11.13 -3.63 -8.32
C MET A 242 11.43 -2.32 -7.59
N ASN A 243 11.82 -2.44 -6.32
CA ASN A 243 12.09 -1.28 -5.48
C ASN A 243 13.43 -0.63 -5.85
N GLU A 244 13.51 0.67 -5.60
CA GLU A 244 14.76 1.41 -5.44
C GLU A 244 15.14 1.49 -3.95
N GLY A 245 16.44 1.47 -3.67
CA GLY A 245 16.99 1.51 -2.30
C GLY A 245 17.33 0.13 -1.73
N LYS A 246 17.15 -0.04 -0.42
CA LYS A 246 17.79 -1.11 0.38
C LYS A 246 17.42 -2.53 -0.04
N THR A 247 16.19 -2.78 -0.51
CA THR A 247 15.72 -4.12 -0.87
C THR A 247 15.87 -4.44 -2.37
N ARG A 248 16.40 -3.50 -3.16
CA ARG A 248 16.56 -3.67 -4.62
C ARG A 248 17.35 -4.92 -5.00
N SER A 249 18.40 -5.26 -4.25
CA SER A 249 19.21 -6.45 -4.53
C SER A 249 18.42 -7.75 -4.40
N VAL A 250 17.41 -7.78 -3.53
CA VAL A 250 16.49 -8.91 -3.38
C VAL A 250 15.64 -9.06 -4.64
N ASP A 251 15.06 -7.96 -5.12
CA ASP A 251 14.26 -7.93 -6.35
C ASP A 251 15.12 -8.27 -7.58
N ALA A 252 16.34 -7.74 -7.67
CA ALA A 252 17.28 -8.02 -8.76
C ALA A 252 17.67 -9.50 -8.85
N ARG A 253 17.85 -10.16 -7.69
CA ARG A 253 18.11 -11.60 -7.61
C ARG A 253 16.93 -12.39 -8.18
N ALA A 254 15.69 -12.03 -7.79
CA ALA A 254 14.48 -12.65 -8.31
C ALA A 254 14.36 -12.46 -9.83
N LEU A 255 14.56 -11.24 -10.34
CA LEU A 255 14.54 -10.95 -11.77
C LEU A 255 15.56 -11.78 -12.56
N THR A 256 16.79 -11.87 -12.06
CA THR A 256 17.86 -12.68 -12.68
C THR A 256 17.45 -14.15 -12.81
N PHE A 257 16.74 -14.66 -11.80
CA PHE A 257 16.23 -16.04 -11.83
C PHE A 257 15.10 -16.19 -12.86
N LEU A 258 14.10 -15.31 -12.84
CA LEU A 258 12.99 -15.34 -13.81
C LEU A 258 13.50 -15.27 -15.26
N GLN A 259 14.48 -14.41 -15.54
CA GLN A 259 15.11 -14.27 -16.85
C GLN A 259 15.89 -15.52 -17.26
N ARG A 260 16.54 -16.21 -16.32
CA ARG A 260 17.31 -17.44 -16.61
C ARG A 260 16.43 -18.55 -17.20
N PHE A 261 15.16 -18.60 -16.79
CA PHE A 261 14.21 -19.64 -17.19
C PHE A 261 13.18 -19.14 -18.22
N ASP A 262 13.42 -18.00 -18.85
CA ASP A 262 12.53 -17.40 -19.86
C ASP A 262 11.06 -17.26 -19.37
N ALA A 263 10.86 -16.97 -18.09
CA ALA A 263 9.53 -16.71 -17.57
C ALA A 263 8.94 -15.45 -18.22
N LEU A 264 7.63 -15.42 -18.48
CA LEU A 264 6.96 -14.24 -19.01
C LEU A 264 6.96 -13.16 -17.93
N THR A 265 7.91 -12.24 -18.00
CA THR A 265 8.19 -11.29 -16.92
C THR A 265 7.91 -9.86 -17.35
N THR A 266 7.16 -9.13 -16.53
CA THR A 266 7.00 -7.67 -16.65
C THR A 266 7.52 -7.01 -15.39
N VAL A 267 8.44 -6.06 -15.55
CA VAL A 267 9.05 -5.32 -14.46
C VAL A 267 8.50 -3.90 -14.45
N VAL A 268 8.01 -3.46 -13.29
CA VAL A 268 7.77 -2.05 -13.00
C VAL A 268 8.85 -1.63 -12.02
N ASP A 269 9.89 -0.96 -12.52
CA ASP A 269 11.04 -0.56 -11.73
C ASP A 269 10.93 0.91 -11.32
N ALA A 270 10.79 1.18 -10.02
CA ALA A 270 10.71 2.55 -9.51
C ALA A 270 11.94 3.41 -9.87
N LYS A 271 13.11 2.78 -10.09
CA LYS A 271 14.33 3.47 -10.54
C LYS A 271 14.19 4.01 -11.96
N ASP A 272 13.55 3.26 -12.86
CA ASP A 272 13.35 3.68 -14.25
C ASP A 272 12.41 4.90 -14.35
N TYR A 273 11.57 5.08 -13.32
CA TYR A 273 10.71 6.25 -13.15
C TYR A 273 11.38 7.41 -12.38
N GLY A 274 12.67 7.30 -12.04
CA GLY A 274 13.43 8.42 -11.46
C GLY A 274 13.11 8.74 -10.00
N LEU A 275 12.68 7.77 -9.20
CA LEU A 275 12.26 8.01 -7.82
C LEU A 275 13.36 8.63 -6.94
N SER A 276 14.60 8.16 -7.03
CA SER A 276 15.71 8.76 -6.26
C SER A 276 16.03 10.20 -6.66
N SER A 277 15.66 10.64 -7.87
CA SER A 277 15.82 12.03 -8.28
C SER A 277 14.92 13.00 -7.50
N VAL A 278 13.80 12.51 -6.95
CA VAL A 278 12.88 13.33 -6.15
C VAL A 278 13.01 13.09 -4.65
N ALA A 279 13.35 11.87 -4.24
CA ALA A 279 13.34 11.46 -2.84
C ALA A 279 14.73 11.11 -2.26
N GLY A 280 15.80 11.11 -3.06
CA GLY A 280 17.17 10.85 -2.60
C GLY A 280 17.27 9.58 -1.73
N ASP A 281 17.92 9.70 -0.57
CA ASP A 281 18.18 8.57 0.35
C ASP A 281 16.92 8.01 1.02
N VAL A 282 15.79 8.72 0.95
CA VAL A 282 14.50 8.25 1.49
C VAL A 282 13.60 7.64 0.41
N ALA A 283 14.06 7.51 -0.83
CA ALA A 283 13.34 6.90 -1.95
C ALA A 283 12.72 5.53 -1.62
N THR A 284 13.36 4.76 -0.73
CA THR A 284 12.87 3.43 -0.33
C THR A 284 11.41 3.45 0.16
N TYR A 285 10.99 4.52 0.84
CA TYR A 285 9.65 4.65 1.42
C TYR A 285 8.58 5.10 0.42
N PHE A 286 9.02 5.68 -0.70
CA PHE A 286 8.14 6.22 -1.73
C PHE A 286 7.90 5.26 -2.91
N ASN A 287 8.62 4.13 -2.99
CA ASN A 287 8.39 3.09 -4.01
C ASN A 287 6.90 2.70 -4.17
N PRO A 288 6.13 2.50 -3.08
CA PRO A 288 4.74 2.05 -3.18
C PRO A 288 3.85 3.00 -3.98
N LEU A 289 4.12 4.31 -3.92
CA LEU A 289 3.35 5.34 -4.62
C LEU A 289 3.55 5.24 -6.13
N VAL A 290 4.81 5.11 -6.57
CA VAL A 290 5.15 4.96 -7.99
C VAL A 290 4.60 3.64 -8.53
N HIS A 291 4.82 2.51 -7.83
CA HIS A 291 4.31 1.21 -8.25
C HIS A 291 2.79 1.20 -8.38
N THR A 292 2.07 1.79 -7.41
CA THR A 292 0.61 1.83 -7.43
C THR A 292 0.08 2.66 -8.59
N ALA A 293 0.63 3.86 -8.81
CA ALA A 293 0.20 4.73 -9.91
C ALA A 293 0.50 4.11 -11.28
N VAL A 294 1.71 3.61 -11.48
CA VAL A 294 2.12 3.00 -12.75
C VAL A 294 1.30 1.74 -13.02
N PHE A 295 1.22 0.82 -12.08
CA PHE A 295 0.57 -0.46 -12.31
C PHE A 295 -0.95 -0.31 -12.49
N ARG A 296 -1.55 0.77 -11.98
CA ARG A 296 -2.95 1.10 -12.28
C ARG A 296 -3.21 1.20 -13.79
N VAL A 297 -2.27 1.77 -14.55
CA VAL A 297 -2.36 1.90 -16.02
C VAL A 297 -2.30 0.53 -16.69
N TYR A 298 -1.46 -0.38 -16.19
CA TYR A 298 -1.37 -1.76 -16.68
C TYR A 298 -2.68 -2.50 -16.47
N ALA A 299 -3.31 -2.34 -15.29
CA ALA A 299 -4.60 -2.96 -15.00
C ALA A 299 -5.73 -2.38 -15.89
N GLU A 300 -5.70 -1.08 -16.18
CA GLU A 300 -6.66 -0.44 -17.07
C GLU A 300 -6.54 -0.96 -18.51
N GLU A 301 -5.33 -0.99 -19.07
CA GLU A 301 -5.10 -1.53 -20.42
C GLU A 301 -5.45 -3.02 -20.51
N LEU A 302 -5.11 -3.82 -19.49
CA LEU A 302 -5.52 -5.23 -19.41
C LEU A 302 -7.05 -5.38 -19.43
N SER A 303 -7.76 -4.53 -18.68
CA SER A 303 -9.22 -4.55 -18.61
C SER A 303 -9.87 -4.25 -19.97
N TYR A 304 -9.26 -3.38 -20.78
CA TYR A 304 -9.74 -3.05 -22.12
C TYR A 304 -9.56 -4.21 -23.09
N VAL A 305 -8.37 -4.83 -23.11
CA VAL A 305 -8.09 -5.98 -24.00
C VAL A 305 -8.97 -7.17 -23.63
N ARG A 306 -9.17 -7.43 -22.33
CA ARG A 306 -10.02 -8.54 -21.85
C ARG A 306 -11.52 -8.25 -21.91
N GLN A 307 -11.94 -7.04 -22.30
CA GLN A 307 -13.35 -6.61 -22.27
C GLN A 307 -13.99 -6.84 -20.89
N HIS A 308 -13.19 -6.68 -19.82
CA HIS A 308 -13.58 -6.98 -18.45
C HIS A 308 -13.33 -5.74 -17.59
N PRO A 309 -14.31 -4.82 -17.44
CA PRO A 309 -14.12 -3.58 -16.71
C PRO A 309 -13.68 -3.81 -15.26
N LEU A 310 -12.77 -2.99 -14.74
CA LEU A 310 -12.28 -3.08 -13.35
C LEU A 310 -13.38 -2.90 -12.29
N THR A 311 -14.55 -2.37 -12.66
CA THR A 311 -15.73 -2.25 -11.79
C THR A 311 -16.59 -3.51 -11.72
N LYS A 312 -16.33 -4.50 -12.58
CA LYS A 312 -17.14 -5.71 -12.68
C LYS A 312 -16.98 -6.57 -11.43
N ARG A 313 -18.10 -6.92 -10.80
CA ARG A 313 -18.20 -7.84 -9.64
C ARG A 313 -19.30 -8.86 -9.88
N ARG A 314 -19.15 -10.06 -9.29
CA ARG A 314 -20.21 -11.08 -9.24
C ARG A 314 -20.76 -11.32 -7.83
N TYR A 315 -20.00 -10.97 -6.78
CA TYR A 315 -20.40 -11.19 -5.38
C TYR A 315 -20.41 -9.89 -4.57
N MET A 316 -19.28 -9.19 -4.51
CA MET A 316 -19.14 -7.92 -3.78
C MET A 316 -20.20 -6.90 -4.24
N TRP A 317 -20.92 -6.34 -3.26
CA TRP A 317 -22.04 -5.40 -3.44
C TRP A 317 -23.26 -5.96 -4.20
N LYS A 318 -23.34 -7.28 -4.37
CA LYS A 318 -24.45 -7.96 -5.05
C LYS A 318 -25.12 -9.04 -4.21
N LEU A 319 -24.38 -9.68 -3.31
CA LEU A 319 -24.85 -10.73 -2.41
C LEU A 319 -24.45 -10.42 -0.97
N GLU A 320 -25.17 -11.02 -0.03
CA GLU A 320 -24.81 -11.06 1.40
C GLU A 320 -23.75 -12.16 1.64
N TYR A 321 -22.81 -11.90 2.54
CA TYR A 321 -21.75 -12.81 2.95
C TYR A 321 -21.27 -12.49 4.38
#